data_AF-A0A971WLQ5-F1
#
_entry.id   AF-A0A971WLQ5-F1
#
_cell.length_a   1.000
_cell.length_b   1.000
_cell.length_c   1.000
_cell.angle_alpha   90.00
_cell.angle_beta   90.00
_cell.angle_gamma   90.00
#
_symmetry.space_group_name_H-M   'P 1'
#
loop_
_entity.id
_entity.type
_entity.pdbx_description
1 polymer ?
#
loop_
_entity_poly.entity_id
_entity_poly.type
_entity_poly.pdbx_seq_one_letter_code
_entity_poly.pdbx_strand_id
1 'polypeptide(L)'
;MKSLRSSVIAVSILLMLLAFGCDSQGLLHRTVELSIPIHPWESNSGRQFWYNLEIFGNNCRSSLFVPQGTRSVTIRIPLGEAVTALAYPMGSGTPQGAWISPETGRQPVKMNQMDGVILESLTKIDNCWNDLNYPKLAEMARQKTMDFREIARLKLIEDIANGEINSDSIRLKKSTRIDHLELPSGLWYGEFAIDGSIYSSASQKPSIRMNTGTRRYYNFQRNLVLSIFFADDGKWNSTITAGLIPFD
;
A
#
# COMPACT_ATOMS: atom_id res chain seq x y z
N MET A 1 54.14 15.08 43.24
CA MET A 1 53.72 15.81 42.02
C MET A 1 53.58 14.96 40.74
N LYS A 2 54.13 13.73 40.64
CA LYS A 2 53.99 12.90 39.43
C LYS A 2 52.62 12.19 39.30
N SER A 3 51.91 11.85 40.39
CA SER A 3 50.62 11.11 40.32
C SER A 3 49.41 11.96 39.90
N LEU A 4 49.42 13.28 40.13
CA LEU A 4 48.32 14.16 39.69
C LEU A 4 48.26 14.28 38.15
N ARG A 5 49.40 14.26 37.46
CA ARG A 5 49.44 14.40 36.00
C ARG A 5 48.88 13.16 35.28
N SER A 6 49.13 11.96 35.80
CA SER A 6 48.57 10.73 35.25
C SER A 6 47.05 10.64 35.43
N SER A 7 46.52 11.18 36.53
CA SER A 7 45.08 11.18 36.81
C SER A 7 44.31 12.11 35.88
N VAL A 8 44.86 13.28 35.56
CA VAL A 8 44.24 14.23 34.63
C VAL A 8 44.22 13.68 33.20
N ILE A 9 45.30 13.00 32.77
CA ILE A 9 45.35 12.38 31.43
C ILE A 9 44.32 11.25 31.31
N ALA A 10 44.19 10.41 32.34
CA ALA A 10 43.22 9.32 32.34
C ALA A 10 41.76 9.83 32.29
N VAL A 11 41.45 10.89 33.04
CA VAL A 11 40.12 11.51 33.06
C VAL A 11 39.80 12.18 31.71
N SER A 12 40.77 12.85 31.08
CA SER A 12 40.59 13.45 29.75
C SER A 12 40.40 12.41 28.64
N ILE A 13 41.09 11.27 28.70
CA ILE A 13 40.91 10.17 27.75
C ILE A 13 39.53 9.52 27.93
N LEU A 14 39.09 9.32 29.18
CA LEU A 14 37.76 8.78 29.47
C LEU A 14 36.63 9.73 29.01
N LEU A 15 36.80 11.05 29.18
CA LEU A 15 35.88 12.07 28.68
C LEU A 15 35.84 12.15 27.15
N MET A 16 36.97 11.97 26.45
CA MET A 16 36.98 11.84 25.00
C MET A 16 36.24 10.59 24.54
N LEU A 17 36.48 9.43 25.16
CA LEU A 17 35.82 8.17 24.80
C LEU A 17 34.30 8.22 25.04
N LEU A 18 33.85 8.92 26.07
CA LEU A 18 32.42 9.15 26.33
C LEU A 18 31.78 10.14 25.34
N ALA A 19 32.53 11.11 24.83
CA ALA A 19 32.04 12.06 23.83
C ALA A 19 31.90 11.46 22.42
N PHE A 20 32.69 10.44 22.08
CA PHE A 20 32.58 9.72 20.80
C PHE A 20 31.51 8.60 20.79
N GLY A 21 30.91 8.28 21.94
CA GLY A 21 29.88 7.23 22.05
C GLY A 21 28.46 7.66 21.66
N CYS A 22 28.23 8.93 21.37
CA CYS A 22 26.89 9.52 21.29
C CYS A 22 26.48 9.89 19.85
N ASP A 23 26.69 9.02 18.85
CA ASP A 23 25.97 9.14 17.57
C ASP A 23 25.92 7.85 16.71
N SER A 24 26.00 6.68 17.33
CA SER A 24 25.97 5.40 16.57
C SER A 24 24.59 5.02 16.06
N GLN A 25 23.51 5.71 16.47
CA GLN A 25 22.15 5.42 15.99
C GLN A 25 21.90 5.90 14.55
N GLY A 26 22.64 6.91 14.07
CA GLY A 26 22.54 7.43 12.70
C GLY A 26 23.05 6.47 11.62
N LEU A 27 23.90 5.51 11.99
CA LEU A 27 24.54 4.58 11.04
C LEU A 27 23.68 3.37 10.65
N LEU A 28 22.55 3.13 11.31
CA LEU A 28 21.73 1.93 11.08
C LEU A 28 20.49 2.19 10.22
N HIS A 29 20.25 3.43 9.80
CA HIS A 29 19.07 3.81 9.03
C HIS A 29 19.47 4.59 7.78
N ARG A 30 18.66 4.45 6.72
CA ARG A 30 18.69 5.33 5.56
C ARG A 30 17.36 6.03 5.38
N THR A 31 17.43 7.16 4.71
CA THR A 31 16.28 7.96 4.36
C THR A 31 15.80 7.59 2.96
N VAL A 32 14.49 7.38 2.80
CA VAL A 32 13.84 7.11 1.52
C VAL A 32 12.68 8.07 1.34
N GLU A 33 12.59 8.67 0.16
CA GLU A 33 11.45 9.50 -0.25
C GLU A 33 10.41 8.62 -0.94
N LEU A 34 9.17 8.66 -0.47
CA LEU A 34 8.01 7.98 -1.05
C LEU A 34 7.15 8.97 -1.82
N SER A 35 6.82 8.65 -3.07
CA SER A 35 5.88 9.42 -3.88
C SER A 35 4.52 8.73 -3.93
N ILE A 36 3.50 9.38 -3.36
CA ILE A 36 2.11 8.92 -3.31
C ILE A 36 1.36 9.49 -4.54
N PRO A 37 1.03 8.69 -5.58
CA PRO A 37 0.22 9.18 -6.68
C PRO A 37 -1.17 9.65 -6.27
N ILE A 38 -1.78 10.45 -7.15
CA ILE A 38 -3.15 10.95 -7.00
C ILE A 38 -4.13 9.77 -7.08
N HIS A 39 -5.00 9.63 -6.08
CA HIS A 39 -6.04 8.61 -6.09
C HIS A 39 -7.12 8.94 -7.15
N PRO A 40 -7.70 7.94 -7.84
CA PRO A 40 -8.72 8.19 -8.87
C PRO A 40 -9.87 9.08 -8.40
N TRP A 41 -10.36 8.87 -7.17
CA TRP A 41 -11.39 9.74 -6.61
C TRP A 41 -10.94 11.17 -6.33
N GLU A 42 -9.67 11.41 -6.01
CA GLU A 42 -9.13 12.77 -5.88
C GLU A 42 -9.13 13.47 -7.24
N SER A 43 -8.67 12.77 -8.28
CA SER A 43 -8.63 13.29 -9.64
C SER A 43 -10.02 13.68 -10.17
N ASN A 44 -11.06 12.93 -9.81
CA ASN A 44 -12.41 13.16 -10.31
C ASN A 44 -13.25 14.10 -9.44
N SER A 45 -12.96 14.20 -8.14
CA SER A 45 -13.65 15.13 -7.23
C SER A 45 -13.01 16.52 -7.18
N GLY A 46 -11.73 16.64 -7.55
CA GLY A 46 -10.92 17.83 -7.26
C GLY A 46 -10.55 17.96 -5.78
N ARG A 47 -10.87 16.97 -4.93
CA ARG A 47 -10.61 17.00 -3.49
C ARG A 47 -9.36 16.21 -3.16
N GLN A 48 -8.65 16.65 -2.13
CA GLN A 48 -7.42 16.02 -1.68
C GLN A 48 -7.70 15.13 -0.46
N PHE A 49 -7.09 13.95 -0.44
CA PHE A 49 -7.17 12.99 0.65
C PHE A 49 -5.96 13.13 1.56
N TRP A 50 -6.21 12.91 2.85
CA TRP A 50 -5.16 12.53 3.77
C TRP A 50 -4.92 11.02 3.65
N TYR A 51 -3.73 10.57 4.05
CA TYR A 51 -3.35 9.17 4.02
C TYR A 51 -2.84 8.71 5.40
N ASN A 52 -3.14 7.46 5.76
CA ASN A 52 -2.41 6.77 6.81
C ASN A 52 -1.29 5.96 6.15
N LEU A 53 -0.04 6.33 6.35
CA LEU A 53 1.12 5.62 5.83
C LEU A 53 1.61 4.61 6.87
N GLU A 54 1.47 3.33 6.58
CA GLU A 54 1.99 2.25 7.39
C GLU A 54 3.29 1.69 6.79
N ILE A 55 4.27 1.46 7.65
CA ILE A 55 5.59 0.95 7.29
C ILE A 55 5.80 -0.36 8.05
N PHE A 56 6.14 -1.41 7.31
CA PHE A 56 6.37 -2.76 7.81
C PHE A 56 7.80 -3.19 7.47
N GLY A 57 8.59 -3.47 8.49
CA GLY A 57 9.93 -4.08 8.46
C GLY A 57 9.94 -5.36 9.31
N ASN A 58 11.06 -6.08 9.32
CA ASN A 58 11.22 -7.35 10.07
C ASN A 58 10.77 -7.26 11.53
N ASN A 59 11.13 -6.17 12.21
CA ASN A 59 10.81 -5.93 13.63
C ASN A 59 10.24 -4.54 13.87
N CYS A 60 9.82 -3.85 12.80
CA CYS A 60 9.35 -2.47 12.88
C CYS A 60 7.99 -2.36 12.22
N ARG A 61 7.00 -1.91 12.98
CA ARG A 61 5.76 -1.38 12.44
C ARG A 61 5.61 0.05 12.90
N SER A 62 5.44 0.97 11.96
CA SER A 62 5.13 2.36 12.27
C SER A 62 4.01 2.88 11.38
N SER A 63 3.31 3.88 11.88
CA SER A 63 2.21 4.55 11.19
C SER A 63 2.46 6.05 11.26
N LEU A 64 2.24 6.73 10.14
CA LEU A 64 2.39 8.16 9.98
C LEU A 64 1.14 8.74 9.32
N PHE A 65 0.57 9.77 9.92
CA PHE A 65 -0.46 10.58 9.27
C PHE A 65 0.17 11.48 8.21
N VAL A 66 -0.33 11.39 6.98
CA VAL A 66 0.08 12.22 5.84
C VAL A 66 -1.06 13.21 5.56
N PRO A 67 -0.83 14.52 5.73
CA PRO A 67 -1.84 15.54 5.51
C PRO A 67 -2.36 15.59 4.07
N GLN A 68 -3.54 16.18 3.90
CA GLN A 68 -4.13 16.45 2.58
C GLN A 68 -3.14 17.20 1.68
N GLY A 69 -3.08 16.80 0.41
CA GLY A 69 -2.24 17.45 -0.60
C GLY A 69 -0.75 17.08 -0.54
N THR A 70 -0.30 16.39 0.50
CA THR A 70 1.10 15.92 0.61
C THR A 70 1.30 14.69 -0.28
N ARG A 71 2.24 14.78 -1.23
CA ARG A 71 2.53 13.71 -2.23
C ARG A 71 3.92 13.12 -2.13
N SER A 72 4.78 13.71 -1.31
CA SER A 72 6.11 13.21 -1.03
C SER A 72 6.28 13.12 0.48
N VAL A 73 6.72 11.95 0.95
CA VAL A 73 6.93 11.67 2.36
C VAL A 73 8.29 11.02 2.54
N THR A 74 9.09 11.59 3.42
CA THR A 74 10.42 11.08 3.73
C THR A 74 10.37 10.20 4.96
N ILE A 75 10.78 8.94 4.82
CA ILE A 75 10.80 7.95 5.90
C ILE A 75 12.21 7.49 6.20
N ARG A 76 12.44 7.04 7.44
CA ARG A 76 13.68 6.38 7.87
C ARG A 76 13.45 4.89 7.97
N ILE A 77 14.29 4.11 7.30
CA ILE A 77 14.20 2.64 7.30
C ILE A 77 15.54 2.02 7.70
N PRO A 78 15.56 0.83 8.30
CA PRO A 78 16.80 0.12 8.61
C PRO A 78 17.66 -0.12 7.36
N LEU A 79 18.98 -0.10 7.54
CA LEU A 79 19.92 -0.54 6.51
C LEU A 79 19.91 -2.07 6.38
N GLY A 80 20.06 -2.57 5.16
CA GLY A 80 20.20 -4.01 4.90
C GLY A 80 18.92 -4.83 4.96
N GLU A 81 17.78 -4.21 5.33
CA GLU A 81 16.48 -4.88 5.36
C GLU A 81 15.55 -4.36 4.26
N ALA A 82 14.63 -5.23 3.83
CA ALA A 82 13.50 -4.84 3.00
C ALA A 82 12.37 -4.30 3.87
N VAL A 83 11.67 -3.30 3.36
CA VAL A 83 10.53 -2.65 4.03
C VAL A 83 9.39 -2.48 3.04
N THR A 84 8.18 -2.73 3.51
CA THR A 84 6.95 -2.45 2.79
C THR A 84 6.31 -1.17 3.32
N ALA A 85 5.90 -0.28 2.43
CA ALA A 85 5.15 0.92 2.76
C ALA A 85 3.76 0.89 2.11
N LEU A 86 2.71 1.16 2.89
CA LEU A 86 1.31 1.17 2.46
C LEU A 86 0.65 2.50 2.83
N ALA A 87 0.23 3.28 1.84
CA ALA A 87 -0.48 4.54 2.03
C ALA A 87 -1.98 4.32 1.83
N TYR A 88 -2.72 4.27 2.93
CA TYR A 88 -4.18 4.08 2.96
C TYR A 88 -4.91 5.41 2.79
N PRO A 89 -5.62 5.64 1.67
CA PRO A 89 -6.41 6.85 1.50
C PRO A 89 -7.55 6.88 2.53
N MET A 90 -7.70 8.00 3.22
CA MET A 90 -8.72 8.17 4.27
C MET A 90 -8.70 7.05 5.34
N GLY A 91 -7.52 6.45 5.56
CA GLY A 91 -7.27 5.48 6.64
C GLY A 91 -7.79 4.06 6.42
N SER A 92 -8.64 3.81 5.42
CA SER A 92 -9.24 2.48 5.21
C SER A 92 -9.57 2.12 3.75
N GLY A 93 -9.26 3.02 2.79
CA GLY A 93 -9.36 2.69 1.37
C GLY A 93 -8.23 1.75 0.94
N THR A 94 -8.30 1.24 -0.29
CA THR A 94 -7.27 0.35 -0.81
C THR A 94 -5.91 1.07 -0.85
N PRO A 95 -4.84 0.52 -0.23
CA PRO A 95 -3.59 1.24 -0.13
C PRO A 95 -2.87 1.34 -1.46
N GLN A 96 -2.07 2.39 -1.59
CA GLN A 96 -0.97 2.44 -2.53
C GLN A 96 0.25 1.81 -1.86
N GLY A 97 0.96 0.92 -2.55
CA GLY A 97 2.08 0.19 -1.98
C GLY A 97 3.42 0.51 -2.63
N ALA A 98 4.48 0.36 -1.85
CA ALA A 98 5.86 0.34 -2.32
C ALA A 98 6.66 -0.71 -1.56
N TRP A 99 7.52 -1.41 -2.30
CA TRP A 99 8.56 -2.29 -1.77
C TRP A 99 9.90 -1.56 -1.80
N ILE A 100 10.62 -1.61 -0.69
CA ILE A 100 11.88 -0.89 -0.51
C ILE A 100 12.94 -1.89 -0.06
N SER A 101 13.75 -2.38 -0.99
CA SER A 101 14.85 -3.33 -0.73
C SER A 101 16.18 -2.60 -0.50
N PRO A 102 17.21 -3.23 0.10
CA PRO A 102 18.54 -2.63 0.26
C PRO A 102 19.14 -2.07 -1.04
N GLU A 103 18.83 -2.68 -2.19
CA GLU A 103 19.28 -2.23 -3.51
C GLU A 103 18.49 -1.04 -4.06
N THR A 104 17.39 -0.66 -3.41
CA THR A 104 16.60 0.52 -3.78
C THR A 104 17.50 1.75 -3.69
N GLY A 105 17.67 2.44 -4.83
CA GLY A 105 18.54 3.59 -4.95
C GLY A 105 18.05 4.81 -4.18
N ARG A 106 18.71 5.95 -4.40
CA ARG A 106 18.38 7.23 -3.74
C ARG A 106 17.20 7.98 -4.39
N GLN A 107 16.66 7.47 -5.50
CA GLN A 107 15.55 8.11 -6.20
C GLN A 107 14.24 7.92 -5.41
N PRO A 108 13.28 8.85 -5.53
CA PRO A 108 11.97 8.70 -4.92
C PRO A 108 11.30 7.39 -5.36
N VAL A 109 10.83 6.61 -4.40
CA VAL A 109 10.11 5.36 -4.65
C VAL A 109 8.66 5.70 -4.93
N LYS A 110 8.23 5.44 -6.16
CA LYS A 110 6.85 5.70 -6.58
C LYS A 110 5.94 4.56 -6.10
N MET A 111 5.00 4.89 -5.24
CA MET A 111 3.96 3.96 -4.79
C MET A 111 2.93 3.71 -5.91
N ASN A 112 2.21 2.60 -5.86
CA ASN A 112 1.08 2.37 -6.77
C ASN A 112 0.04 1.41 -6.17
N GLN A 113 -1.20 1.50 -6.67
CA GLN A 113 -2.33 0.70 -6.16
C GLN A 113 -2.16 -0.80 -6.41
N MET A 114 -1.52 -1.22 -7.52
CA MET A 114 -1.38 -2.65 -7.83
C MET A 114 -0.42 -3.33 -6.85
N ASP A 115 0.73 -2.73 -6.62
CA ASP A 115 1.67 -3.22 -5.61
C ASP A 115 1.03 -3.19 -4.21
N GLY A 116 0.24 -2.15 -3.89
CA GLY A 116 -0.51 -2.06 -2.64
C GLY A 116 -1.42 -3.26 -2.37
N VAL A 117 -2.07 -3.81 -3.40
CA VAL A 117 -2.96 -4.99 -3.28
C VAL A 117 -2.19 -6.24 -2.86
N ILE A 118 -1.02 -6.50 -3.45
CA ILE A 118 -0.20 -7.67 -3.09
C ILE A 118 0.45 -7.43 -1.73
N LEU A 119 1.12 -6.28 -1.56
CA LEU A 119 1.87 -5.94 -0.36
C LEU A 119 1.00 -5.92 0.89
N GLU A 120 -0.23 -5.38 0.83
CA GLU A 120 -1.19 -5.47 1.94
C GLU A 120 -1.52 -6.91 2.34
N SER A 121 -1.53 -7.82 1.39
CA SER A 121 -1.78 -9.23 1.68
C SER A 121 -0.56 -9.88 2.33
N LEU A 122 0.66 -9.49 1.93
CA LEU A 122 1.91 -9.97 2.50
C LEU A 122 2.14 -9.51 3.94
N THR A 123 1.72 -8.29 4.29
CA THR A 123 1.86 -7.77 5.66
C THR A 123 0.98 -8.46 6.69
N LYS A 124 0.07 -9.36 6.25
CA LYS A 124 -0.80 -10.16 7.12
C LYS A 124 -0.20 -11.51 7.50
N ILE A 125 0.97 -11.87 6.96
CA ILE A 125 1.69 -13.09 7.33
C ILE A 125 2.98 -12.72 8.04
N ASP A 126 3.22 -13.37 9.16
CA ASP A 126 4.44 -13.16 9.95
C ASP A 126 5.67 -13.75 9.22
N ASN A 127 6.74 -12.96 9.16
CA ASN A 127 8.13 -13.39 8.93
C ASN A 127 8.48 -14.10 7.61
N CYS A 128 7.58 -14.22 6.63
CA CYS A 128 7.86 -14.97 5.39
C CYS A 128 8.30 -14.11 4.19
N TRP A 129 8.41 -12.78 4.34
CA TRP A 129 8.63 -11.89 3.20
C TRP A 129 10.02 -11.23 3.16
N ASN A 130 10.89 -11.41 4.14
CA ASN A 130 12.18 -10.72 4.21
C ASN A 130 13.12 -11.13 3.08
N ASP A 131 13.08 -12.40 2.69
CA ASP A 131 13.87 -12.96 1.58
C ASP A 131 13.11 -12.93 0.24
N LEU A 132 11.92 -12.34 0.23
CA LEU A 132 11.10 -12.26 -0.97
C LEU A 132 11.76 -11.30 -1.98
N ASN A 133 12.08 -11.83 -3.16
CA ASN A 133 12.38 -10.98 -4.31
C ASN A 133 11.07 -10.41 -4.88
N TYR A 134 10.52 -9.40 -4.20
CA TYR A 134 9.29 -8.75 -4.60
C TYR A 134 9.35 -8.16 -6.03
N PRO A 135 10.45 -7.50 -6.47
CA PRO A 135 10.53 -7.02 -7.85
C PRO A 135 10.28 -8.11 -8.90
N LYS A 136 10.87 -9.30 -8.70
CA LYS A 136 10.63 -10.46 -9.56
C LYS A 136 9.19 -10.97 -9.47
N LEU A 137 8.63 -11.05 -8.26
CA LEU A 137 7.22 -11.42 -8.07
C LEU A 137 6.26 -10.45 -8.79
N ALA A 138 6.49 -9.15 -8.65
CA ALA A 138 5.70 -8.11 -9.29
C ALA A 138 5.83 -8.15 -10.82
N GLU A 139 7.02 -8.47 -11.34
CA GLU A 139 7.22 -8.70 -12.77
C GLU A 139 6.41 -9.91 -13.27
N MET A 140 6.49 -11.05 -12.58
CA MET A 140 5.72 -12.25 -12.89
C MET A 140 4.20 -11.97 -12.86
N ALA A 141 3.76 -11.17 -11.90
CA ALA A 141 2.38 -10.70 -11.81
C ALA A 141 1.97 -9.86 -13.02
N ARG A 142 2.78 -8.87 -13.43
CA ARG A 142 2.53 -8.02 -14.61
C ARG A 142 2.51 -8.80 -15.92
N GLN A 143 3.28 -9.89 -16.02
CA GLN A 143 3.25 -10.77 -17.18
C GLN A 143 1.91 -11.53 -17.32
N LYS A 144 1.15 -11.69 -16.23
CA LYS A 144 -0.12 -12.43 -16.21
C LYS A 144 -1.34 -11.51 -16.22
N THR A 145 -1.31 -10.38 -15.52
CA THR A 145 -2.42 -9.42 -15.47
C THR A 145 -1.95 -8.01 -15.14
N MET A 146 -2.69 -7.01 -15.64
CA MET A 146 -2.54 -5.60 -15.26
C MET A 146 -3.33 -5.25 -13.99
N ASP A 147 -4.26 -6.12 -13.55
CA ASP A 147 -5.07 -5.95 -12.36
C ASP A 147 -4.68 -6.98 -11.30
N PHE A 148 -3.82 -6.61 -10.36
CA PHE A 148 -3.34 -7.52 -9.32
C PHE A 148 -4.45 -8.01 -8.36
N ARG A 149 -5.64 -7.40 -8.40
CA ARG A 149 -6.81 -7.91 -7.67
C ARG A 149 -7.30 -9.25 -8.22
N GLU A 150 -6.99 -9.54 -9.49
CA GLU A 150 -7.28 -10.82 -10.15
C GLU A 150 -6.42 -11.97 -9.66
N ILE A 151 -5.32 -11.69 -8.96
CA ILE A 151 -4.47 -12.75 -8.43
C ILE A 151 -5.16 -13.43 -7.24
N ALA A 152 -5.11 -14.76 -7.20
CA ALA A 152 -5.58 -15.59 -6.10
C ALA A 152 -4.63 -15.47 -4.90
N ARG A 153 -4.71 -14.32 -4.20
CA ARG A 153 -3.74 -13.90 -3.19
C ARG A 153 -3.53 -14.90 -2.05
N LEU A 154 -4.56 -15.61 -1.59
CA LEU A 154 -4.40 -16.64 -0.56
C LEU A 154 -3.48 -17.77 -1.02
N LYS A 155 -3.65 -18.25 -2.27
CA LYS A 155 -2.77 -19.27 -2.85
C LYS A 155 -1.37 -18.74 -3.10
N LEU A 156 -1.24 -17.49 -3.55
CA LEU A 156 0.07 -16.86 -3.68
C LEU A 156 0.79 -16.79 -2.33
N ILE A 157 0.08 -16.41 -1.27
CA ILE A 157 0.62 -16.35 0.09
C ILE A 157 1.07 -17.74 0.58
N GLU A 158 0.26 -18.78 0.35
CA GLU A 158 0.62 -20.15 0.67
C GLU A 158 1.92 -20.57 -0.05
N ASP A 159 2.01 -20.33 -1.36
CA ASP A 159 3.20 -20.64 -2.16
C ASP A 159 4.44 -19.84 -1.67
N ILE A 160 4.27 -18.58 -1.25
CA ILE A 160 5.34 -17.76 -0.65
C ILE A 160 5.79 -18.34 0.68
N ALA A 161 4.86 -18.69 1.57
CA ALA A 161 5.17 -19.25 2.89
C ALA A 161 5.90 -20.61 2.78
N ASN A 162 5.62 -21.39 1.73
CA ASN A 162 6.28 -22.65 1.45
C ASN A 162 7.63 -22.49 0.71
N GLY A 163 7.99 -21.28 0.27
CA GLY A 163 9.20 -21.03 -0.52
C GLY A 163 9.14 -21.53 -1.97
N GLU A 164 7.94 -21.76 -2.50
CA GLU A 164 7.70 -22.41 -3.80
C GLU A 164 7.39 -21.42 -4.94
N ILE A 165 7.79 -20.15 -4.81
CA ILE A 165 7.37 -19.07 -5.71
C ILE A 165 7.92 -19.29 -7.13
N ASN A 166 7.00 -19.53 -8.06
CA ASN A 166 7.31 -19.65 -9.49
C ASN A 166 6.17 -19.05 -10.34
N SER A 167 6.29 -19.12 -11.66
CA SER A 167 5.32 -18.49 -12.58
C SER A 167 3.89 -19.00 -12.42
N ASP A 168 3.73 -20.23 -11.93
CA ASP A 168 2.44 -20.89 -11.73
C ASP A 168 1.82 -20.57 -10.37
N SER A 169 2.56 -19.88 -9.49
CA SER A 169 2.03 -19.27 -8.26
C SER A 169 1.13 -18.07 -8.54
N ILE A 170 1.31 -17.41 -9.70
CA ILE A 170 0.43 -16.31 -10.13
C ILE A 170 -0.82 -16.88 -10.80
N ARG A 171 -1.77 -17.31 -9.97
CA ARG A 171 -3.06 -17.87 -10.42
C ARG A 171 -4.11 -16.76 -10.49
N LEU A 172 -4.84 -16.68 -11.60
CA LEU A 172 -5.92 -15.71 -11.75
C LEU A 172 -7.25 -16.28 -11.25
N LYS A 173 -8.01 -15.45 -10.55
CA LYS A 173 -9.38 -15.70 -10.12
C LYS A 173 -10.31 -15.71 -11.33
N LYS A 174 -11.38 -16.50 -11.24
CA LYS A 174 -12.47 -16.43 -12.21
C LYS A 174 -13.15 -15.06 -12.12
N SER A 175 -13.36 -14.45 -13.27
CA SER A 175 -14.09 -13.20 -13.40
C SER A 175 -15.54 -13.47 -13.78
N THR A 176 -16.47 -12.76 -13.13
CA THR A 176 -17.91 -12.90 -13.35
C THR A 176 -18.48 -11.54 -13.72
N ARG A 177 -19.46 -11.56 -14.64
CA ARG A 177 -20.23 -10.36 -14.99
C ARG A 177 -21.45 -10.26 -14.08
N ILE A 178 -21.57 -9.14 -13.39
CA ILE A 178 -22.77 -8.74 -12.66
C ILE A 178 -23.53 -7.80 -13.58
N ASP A 179 -24.71 -8.20 -13.99
CA ASP A 179 -25.57 -7.43 -14.89
C ASP A 179 -26.64 -6.67 -14.11
N HIS A 180 -27.10 -5.57 -14.71
CA HIS A 180 -28.25 -4.81 -14.26
C HIS A 180 -28.16 -4.30 -12.81
N LEU A 181 -27.00 -3.74 -12.42
CA LEU A 181 -26.85 -3.12 -11.10
C LEU A 181 -27.85 -1.97 -10.94
N GLU A 182 -28.69 -2.06 -9.92
CA GLU A 182 -29.69 -1.04 -9.61
C GLU A 182 -29.03 0.07 -8.80
N LEU A 183 -28.61 1.12 -9.51
CA LEU A 183 -27.92 2.26 -8.92
C LEU A 183 -28.71 3.55 -9.15
N PRO A 184 -28.72 4.48 -8.17
CA PRO A 184 -29.18 5.84 -8.41
C PRO A 184 -28.55 6.44 -9.66
N SER A 185 -29.35 7.20 -10.42
CA SER A 185 -28.90 7.82 -11.65
C SER A 185 -27.70 8.74 -11.41
N GLY A 186 -26.72 8.67 -12.30
CA GLY A 186 -25.51 9.50 -12.26
C GLY A 186 -24.27 8.72 -12.65
N LEU A 187 -23.13 9.42 -12.59
CA LEU A 187 -21.82 8.89 -12.91
C LEU A 187 -21.12 8.38 -11.65
N TRP A 188 -20.58 7.17 -11.73
CA TRP A 188 -19.94 6.45 -10.64
C TRP A 188 -18.50 6.12 -11.03
N TYR A 189 -17.53 6.56 -10.23
CA TYR A 189 -16.10 6.44 -10.53
C TYR A 189 -15.45 5.35 -9.67
N GLY A 190 -14.70 4.44 -10.29
CA GLY A 190 -14.03 3.35 -9.58
C GLY A 190 -12.93 3.84 -8.64
N GLU A 191 -12.72 3.10 -7.55
CA GLU A 191 -11.62 3.32 -6.60
C GLU A 191 -10.24 3.11 -7.27
N PHE A 192 -10.18 2.21 -8.26
CA PHE A 192 -9.00 1.98 -9.08
C PHE A 192 -9.15 2.62 -10.45
N ALA A 193 -8.05 3.15 -10.99
CA ALA A 193 -8.06 3.77 -12.32
C ALA A 193 -8.52 2.79 -13.42
N ILE A 194 -8.17 1.50 -13.29
CA ILE A 194 -8.55 0.46 -14.25
C ILE A 194 -10.05 0.12 -14.26
N ASP A 195 -10.78 0.45 -13.20
CA ASP A 195 -12.24 0.26 -13.14
C ASP A 195 -13.00 1.31 -13.96
N GLY A 196 -12.36 2.42 -14.29
CA GLY A 196 -12.96 3.51 -15.04
C GLY A 196 -14.18 4.12 -14.34
N SER A 197 -15.15 4.57 -15.14
CA SER A 197 -16.42 5.08 -14.64
C SER A 197 -17.59 4.31 -15.27
N ILE A 198 -18.69 4.22 -14.54
CA ILE A 198 -19.95 3.64 -15.00
C ILE A 198 -21.08 4.66 -14.85
N TYR A 199 -22.00 4.67 -15.80
CA TYR A 199 -23.17 5.54 -15.77
C TYR A 199 -24.43 4.72 -15.52
N SER A 200 -25.28 5.21 -14.61
CA SER A 200 -26.60 4.65 -14.32
C SER A 200 -27.69 5.66 -14.68
N SER A 201 -28.77 5.17 -15.27
CA SER A 201 -29.99 5.95 -15.54
C SER A 201 -31.22 5.03 -15.54
N ALA A 202 -32.42 5.61 -15.69
CA ALA A 202 -33.65 4.82 -15.81
C ALA A 202 -33.64 3.85 -17.01
N SER A 203 -32.94 4.20 -18.10
CA SER A 203 -32.84 3.38 -19.31
C SER A 203 -31.55 2.56 -19.41
N GLN A 204 -30.56 2.84 -18.56
CA GLN A 204 -29.24 2.21 -18.60
C GLN A 204 -28.85 1.72 -17.21
N LYS A 205 -28.95 0.40 -17.02
CA LYS A 205 -28.40 -0.28 -15.84
C LYS A 205 -27.00 -0.79 -16.17
N PRO A 206 -25.94 -0.37 -15.45
CA PRO A 206 -24.58 -0.79 -15.76
C PRO A 206 -24.36 -2.27 -15.43
N SER A 207 -23.41 -2.86 -16.14
CA SER A 207 -22.84 -4.17 -15.82
C SER A 207 -21.40 -3.98 -15.37
N ILE A 208 -20.96 -4.77 -14.40
CA ILE A 208 -19.58 -4.75 -13.92
C ILE A 208 -19.00 -6.15 -14.01
N ARG A 209 -17.78 -6.25 -14.53
CA ARG A 209 -17.01 -7.48 -14.50
C ARG A 209 -16.09 -7.45 -13.28
N MET A 210 -16.22 -8.41 -12.38
CA MET A 210 -15.37 -8.50 -11.21
C MET A 210 -15.04 -9.95 -10.83
N ASN A 211 -13.89 -10.10 -10.20
CA ASN A 211 -13.45 -11.30 -9.50
C ASN A 211 -13.92 -11.26 -8.04
N THR A 212 -13.58 -12.30 -7.28
CA THR A 212 -13.91 -12.37 -5.85
C THR A 212 -13.15 -11.32 -5.05
N GLY A 213 -13.86 -10.64 -4.15
CA GLY A 213 -13.39 -9.49 -3.38
C GLY A 213 -14.36 -8.30 -3.45
N THR A 214 -13.85 -7.12 -3.11
CA THR A 214 -14.63 -5.88 -3.05
C THR A 214 -14.22 -4.93 -4.17
N ARG A 215 -15.20 -4.30 -4.81
CA ARG A 215 -14.99 -3.12 -5.67
C ARG A 215 -15.82 -1.96 -5.15
N ARG A 216 -15.27 -0.76 -5.23
CA ARG A 216 -15.94 0.47 -4.79
C ARG A 216 -16.03 1.47 -5.91
N TYR A 217 -17.16 2.16 -5.96
CA TYR A 217 -17.41 3.28 -6.87
C TYR A 217 -17.96 4.48 -6.10
N TYR A 218 -17.64 5.68 -6.54
CA TYR A 218 -18.08 6.92 -5.92
C TYR A 218 -18.95 7.75 -6.86
N ASN A 219 -20.09 8.23 -6.38
CA ASN A 219 -20.92 9.21 -7.06
C ASN A 219 -20.77 10.57 -6.37
N PHE A 220 -20.01 11.48 -6.99
CA PHE A 220 -19.72 12.80 -6.41
C PHE A 220 -20.96 13.70 -6.35
N GLN A 221 -21.86 13.59 -7.32
CA GLN A 221 -23.08 14.41 -7.38
C GLN A 221 -24.03 14.12 -6.23
N ARG A 222 -24.05 12.86 -5.76
CA ARG A 222 -24.95 12.40 -4.70
C ARG A 222 -24.26 12.17 -3.37
N ASN A 223 -22.94 12.34 -3.32
CA ASN A 223 -22.12 11.94 -2.17
C ASN A 223 -22.41 10.50 -1.70
N LEU A 224 -22.33 9.53 -2.63
CA LEU A 224 -22.61 8.12 -2.35
C LEU A 224 -21.42 7.22 -2.70
N VAL A 225 -21.18 6.22 -1.88
CA VAL A 225 -20.23 5.13 -2.14
C VAL A 225 -21.00 3.85 -2.39
N LEU A 226 -20.79 3.26 -3.55
CA LEU A 226 -21.22 1.90 -3.86
C LEU A 226 -20.08 0.96 -3.48
N SER A 227 -20.35 -0.02 -2.63
CA SER A 227 -19.46 -1.15 -2.37
C SER A 227 -20.11 -2.42 -2.89
N ILE A 228 -19.42 -3.16 -3.75
CA ILE A 228 -19.87 -4.44 -4.29
C ILE A 228 -18.91 -5.50 -3.78
N PHE A 229 -19.45 -6.51 -3.10
CA PHE A 229 -18.70 -7.66 -2.64
C PHE A 229 -19.11 -8.90 -3.44
N PHE A 230 -18.14 -9.59 -4.03
CA PHE A 230 -18.32 -10.85 -4.74
C PHE A 230 -17.59 -11.96 -3.98
N ALA A 231 -18.34 -12.95 -3.51
CA ALA A 231 -17.83 -14.06 -2.72
C ALA A 231 -17.36 -15.23 -3.60
N ASP A 232 -16.54 -16.12 -3.04
CA ASP A 232 -16.02 -17.29 -3.75
C ASP A 232 -17.11 -18.32 -4.12
N ASP A 233 -18.26 -18.30 -3.41
CA ASP A 233 -19.43 -19.14 -3.74
C ASP A 233 -20.26 -18.59 -4.91
N GLY A 234 -19.82 -17.51 -5.55
CA GLY A 234 -20.49 -16.87 -6.67
C GLY A 234 -21.64 -15.94 -6.28
N LYS A 235 -21.94 -15.80 -4.98
CA LYS A 235 -22.91 -14.81 -4.51
C LYS A 235 -22.28 -13.43 -4.46
N TRP A 236 -23.14 -12.43 -4.58
CA TRP A 236 -22.73 -11.04 -4.47
C TRP A 236 -23.75 -10.23 -3.71
N ASN A 237 -23.27 -9.16 -3.09
CA ASN A 237 -24.11 -8.12 -2.51
C ASN A 237 -23.55 -6.75 -2.88
N SER A 238 -24.41 -5.75 -2.84
CA SER A 238 -24.02 -4.37 -2.95
C SER A 238 -24.61 -3.57 -1.80
N THR A 239 -23.84 -2.59 -1.33
CA THR A 239 -24.29 -1.61 -0.36
C THR A 239 -24.02 -0.22 -0.91
N ILE A 240 -24.96 0.70 -0.68
CA ILE A 240 -24.77 2.12 -0.97
C ILE A 240 -24.79 2.85 0.36
N THR A 241 -23.72 3.57 0.66
CA THR A 241 -23.60 4.38 1.88
C THR A 241 -23.37 5.84 1.51
N ALA A 242 -23.63 6.74 2.47
CA ALA A 242 -23.14 8.10 2.37
C ALA A 242 -21.61 8.09 2.22
N GLY A 243 -21.09 9.01 1.40
CA GLY A 243 -19.66 9.13 1.21
C GLY A 243 -18.95 9.64 2.45
N LEU A 244 -17.77 9.06 2.71
CA LEU A 244 -16.89 9.43 3.82
C LEU A 244 -16.07 10.69 3.53
N ILE A 245 -16.19 11.27 2.32
CA ILE A 245 -15.56 12.54 1.99
C ILE A 245 -16.56 13.61 2.44
N PRO A 246 -16.39 14.29 3.59
CA PRO A 246 -17.30 15.35 3.99
C PRO A 246 -17.39 16.40 2.88
N PHE A 247 -18.60 16.71 2.46
CA PHE A 247 -18.90 17.86 1.59
C PHE A 247 -19.20 19.01 2.53
N ASP A 248 -18.20 19.81 2.81
CA ASP A 248 -18.41 21.20 3.21
C ASP A 248 -18.81 22.01 1.97
#